data_AF-A0A0N1B2C8-F1
#
_entry.id   AF-A0A0N1B2C8-F1
#
_cell.length_a   1.000
_cell.length_b   1.000
_cell.length_c   1.000
_cell.angle_alpha   90.00
_cell.angle_beta   90.00
_cell.angle_gamma   90.00
#
_symmetry.space_group_name_H-M   'P 1'
#
loop_
_entity.id
_entity.type
_entity.pdbx_description
1 polymer ?
#
loop_
_entity_poly.entity_id
_entity_poly.type
_entity_poly.pdbx_seq_one_letter_code
_entity_poly.pdbx_strand_id
1 'polypeptide(L)' 'MLLKLAAFGAIGYAGMRYLNNRSKTAHSAYAEGQASGSHTDVRDAGPDAMRDSSGQNWSATDQASDESFPASDPPGNY' A
#
# COMPACT_ATOMS: atom_id res chain seq x y z
N MET A 1 -25.58 -36.53 1.62
CA MET A 1 -24.73 -35.61 2.43
C MET A 1 -23.52 -35.10 1.66
N LEU A 2 -22.78 -35.97 0.98
CA LEU A 2 -21.56 -35.64 0.23
C LEU A 2 -21.74 -34.53 -0.83
N LEU A 3 -22.81 -34.57 -1.64
CA LEU A 3 -23.07 -33.52 -2.65
C LEU A 3 -23.28 -32.14 -2.04
N LYS A 4 -23.87 -32.05 -0.83
CA LYS A 4 -24.06 -30.78 -0.14
C LYS A 4 -22.72 -30.23 0.35
N LEU A 5 -21.86 -31.07 0.92
CA LEU A 5 -20.50 -30.66 1.29
C LEU A 5 -19.68 -30.21 0.08
N ALA A 6 -19.76 -30.93 -1.04
CA ALA A 6 -19.07 -30.57 -2.27
C ALA A 6 -19.54 -29.20 -2.81
N ALA A 7 -20.85 -28.94 -2.77
CA ALA A 7 -21.42 -27.66 -3.15
C ALA A 7 -20.94 -26.51 -2.24
N PHE A 8 -20.92 -26.70 -0.92
CA PHE A 8 -20.40 -25.71 0.03
C PHE A 8 -18.90 -25.44 -0.18
N GLY A 9 -18.10 -26.47 -0.42
CA GLY A 9 -16.67 -26.33 -0.74
C GLY A 9 -16.44 -25.54 -2.03
N ALA A 10 -17.22 -25.80 -3.08
CA ALA A 10 -17.13 -25.08 -4.35
C ALA A 10 -17.50 -23.60 -4.21
N ILE A 11 -18.56 -23.27 -3.46
CA ILE A 11 -18.97 -21.90 -3.17
C ILE A 11 -17.87 -21.18 -2.37
N GLY A 12 -17.33 -21.82 -1.33
CA GLY A 12 -16.25 -21.26 -0.53
C GLY A 12 -15.00 -20.98 -1.36
N TYR A 13 -14.59 -21.93 -2.21
CA TYR A 13 -13.45 -21.75 -3.11
C TYR A 13 -13.67 -20.63 -4.12
N ALA A 14 -14.86 -20.56 -4.75
CA ALA A 14 -15.19 -19.50 -5.70
C ALA A 14 -15.17 -18.12 -5.03
N GLY A 15 -15.72 -18.00 -3.82
CA GLY A 15 -15.68 -16.77 -3.02
C GLY A 15 -14.24 -16.37 -2.66
N MET A 16 -13.43 -17.31 -2.16
CA MET A 16 -12.03 -17.07 -1.83
C MET A 16 -11.20 -16.65 -3.06
N ARG A 17 -11.42 -17.30 -4.22
CA ARG A 17 -10.77 -16.93 -5.48
C ARG A 17 -11.15 -15.53 -5.92
N TYR A 18 -12.41 -15.14 -5.77
CA TYR A 18 -12.88 -13.80 -6.14
C TYR A 18 -12.25 -12.69 -5.28
N LEU A 19 -12.11 -12.94 -3.97
CA LEU A 19 -11.47 -12.01 -3.05
C LEU A 19 -9.95 -11.93 -3.26
N ASN A 20 -9.28 -13.06 -3.42
CA ASN A 20 -7.82 -13.11 -3.62
C ASN A 20 -7.35 -12.47 -4.94
N ASN A 21 -8.22 -12.39 -5.95
CA ASN A 21 -7.90 -11.70 -7.19
C ASN A 21 -7.82 -10.17 -7.04
N ARG A 22 -8.32 -9.60 -5.93
CA ARG A 22 -8.30 -8.16 -5.66
C ARG A 22 -7.08 -7.71 -4.84
N SER A 23 -6.41 -8.63 -4.14
CA SER A 23 -5.44 -8.29 -3.08
C SER A 23 -3.97 -8.23 -3.52
N LYS A 24 -3.67 -8.14 -4.82
CA LYS A 24 -2.32 -8.48 -5.31
C LYS A 24 -1.32 -7.34 -5.51
N THR A 25 -1.69 -6.08 -5.37
CA THR A 25 -0.82 -5.00 -5.91
C THR A 25 -0.90 -3.68 -5.13
N ALA A 26 -1.05 -3.68 -3.82
CA ALA A 26 -0.98 -2.41 -3.07
C ALA A 26 -0.18 -2.57 -1.79
N HIS A 27 0.89 -1.79 -1.65
CA HIS A 27 1.58 -1.62 -0.38
C HIS A 27 0.61 -1.03 0.64
N SER A 28 0.46 -1.68 1.80
CA SER A 28 -0.48 -1.25 2.85
C SER A 28 -0.21 0.15 3.40
N ALA A 29 0.92 0.79 3.08
CA ALA A 29 1.26 2.13 3.53
C ALA A 29 1.03 3.20 2.46
N TYR A 30 0.82 2.83 1.20
CA TYR A 30 0.87 3.76 0.08
C TYR A 30 -0.52 4.23 -0.32
N ALA A 31 -0.61 5.49 -0.75
CA ALA A 31 -1.81 6.01 -1.38
C ALA A 31 -2.12 5.29 -2.69
N GLU A 32 -3.37 5.43 -3.16
CA GLU A 32 -3.78 4.93 -4.47
C GLU A 32 -2.96 5.62 -5.59
N GLY A 33 -2.50 4.85 -6.57
CA GLY A 33 -1.70 5.36 -7.69
C GLY A 33 -0.17 5.36 -7.47
N GLN A 34 0.29 5.02 -6.27
CA GLN A 34 1.72 4.89 -5.94
C GLN A 34 2.33 3.58 -6.48
N ALA A 35 3.66 3.55 -6.61
CA ALA A 35 4.40 2.37 -7.08
C ALA A 35 4.11 1.12 -6.23
N SER A 36 3.71 0.03 -6.89
CA SER A 36 3.20 -1.18 -6.21
C SER A 36 3.45 -2.50 -6.95
N GLY A 37 4.48 -2.52 -7.81
CA GLY A 37 4.91 -3.67 -8.59
C GLY A 37 6.01 -4.52 -7.94
N SER A 38 6.74 -3.99 -6.96
CA SER A 38 7.87 -4.66 -6.30
C SER A 38 7.93 -4.36 -4.80
N HIS A 39 8.47 -5.28 -4.01
CA HIS A 39 8.78 -5.06 -2.59
C HIS A 39 9.89 -4.02 -2.35
N THR A 40 10.58 -3.60 -3.42
CA THR A 40 11.61 -2.55 -3.40
C THR A 40 11.07 -1.19 -3.80
N ASP A 41 9.81 -1.11 -4.20
CA ASP A 41 9.22 0.18 -4.56
C ASP A 41 9.24 1.10 -3.35
N VAL A 42 9.42 2.39 -3.63
CA VAL A 42 9.35 3.46 -2.66
C VAL A 42 8.27 4.41 -3.18
N ARG A 43 7.32 4.78 -2.31
CA ARG A 43 6.31 5.80 -2.63
C ARG A 43 6.96 7.17 -2.83
N ASP A 44 6.27 8.07 -3.49
CA ASP A 44 6.60 9.49 -3.51
C ASP A 44 6.63 10.05 -2.07
N ALA A 45 7.37 11.15 -1.88
CA ALA A 45 7.40 11.85 -0.60
C ALA A 45 6.11 12.63 -0.35
N GLY A 46 5.74 12.82 0.91
CA GLY A 46 4.59 13.63 1.30
C GLY A 46 3.41 12.84 1.89
N PRO A 47 2.50 13.54 2.59
CA PRO A 47 1.31 12.94 3.17
C PRO A 47 0.33 12.42 2.12
N ASP A 48 0.29 13.04 0.94
CA ASP A 48 -0.59 12.65 -0.17
C ASP A 48 -0.20 11.29 -0.78
N ALA A 49 1.04 10.85 -0.56
CA ALA A 49 1.54 9.55 -0.98
C ALA A 49 1.29 8.44 0.08
N MET A 50 0.76 8.79 1.25
CA MET A 50 0.42 7.84 2.32
C MET A 50 -1.03 7.36 2.22
N ARG A 51 -1.28 6.09 2.56
CA ARG A 51 -2.64 5.52 2.56
C ARG A 51 -3.57 6.24 3.53
N ASP A 52 -3.08 6.47 4.74
CA ASP A 52 -3.82 7.11 5.83
C ASP A 52 -3.26 8.51 6.06
N SER A 53 -4.15 9.48 6.29
CA SER A 53 -3.74 10.81 6.73
C SER A 53 -3.07 10.72 8.11
N SER A 54 -1.94 11.41 8.29
CA SER A 54 -1.27 11.51 9.60
C SER A 54 -2.09 12.25 10.67
N GLY A 55 -3.16 12.94 10.27
CA GLY A 55 -3.97 13.80 11.15
C GLY A 55 -3.24 15.05 11.64
N GLN A 56 -2.00 15.28 11.18
CA GLN A 56 -1.14 16.39 11.56
C GLN A 56 -0.65 17.12 10.30
N ASN A 57 -0.54 18.44 10.37
CA ASN A 57 0.07 19.21 9.30
C ASN A 57 1.57 18.88 9.25
N TRP A 58 2.06 18.49 8.08
CA TRP A 58 3.49 18.33 7.85
C TRP A 58 4.17 19.69 7.87
N SER A 59 5.21 19.79 8.68
CA SER A 59 6.13 20.92 8.60
C SER A 59 7.04 20.79 7.38
N ALA A 60 7.71 21.89 7.01
CA ALA A 60 8.74 21.85 5.97
C ALA A 60 9.88 20.88 6.33
N THR A 61 10.19 20.73 7.62
CA THR A 61 11.19 19.77 8.11
C THR A 61 10.73 18.33 7.91
N ASP A 62 9.44 18.03 8.13
CA ASP A 62 8.90 16.67 7.92
C ASP A 62 8.96 16.30 6.44
N GLN A 63 8.55 17.21 5.55
CA GLN A 63 8.63 17.03 4.11
C GLN A 63 10.07 16.79 3.64
N ALA A 64 10.98 17.67 4.04
CA ALA A 64 12.40 17.58 3.69
C ALA A 64 13.06 16.30 4.23
N SER A 65 12.58 15.79 5.37
CA SER A 65 13.04 14.53 5.94
C SER A 65 12.53 13.32 5.13
N ASP A 66 11.27 13.32 4.69
CA ASP A 66 10.71 12.24 3.85
C ASP A 66 11.36 12.23 2.46
N GLU A 67 11.61 13.40 1.86
CA GLU A 67 12.29 13.58 0.57
C GLU A 67 13.76 13.11 0.57
N SER A 68 14.40 13.05 1.74
CA SER A 68 15.77 12.55 1.84
C SER A 68 15.89 11.06 1.56
N PHE A 69 14.78 10.31 1.57
CA PHE A 69 14.78 8.88 1.28
C PHE A 69 14.47 8.58 -0.21
N PRO A 70 15.10 7.55 -0.81
CA PRO A 70 16.11 6.66 -0.25
C PRO A 70 17.56 7.19 -0.33
N ALA A 71 17.78 8.35 -0.99
CA ALA A 71 19.10 8.87 -1.32
C ALA A 71 20.02 9.16 -0.12
N SER A 72 19.44 9.32 1.08
CA SER A 72 20.12 9.64 2.36
C SER A 72 20.89 10.97 2.35
N ASP A 73 20.65 11.83 1.36
CA ASP A 73 21.23 13.17 1.31
C ASP A 73 20.43 14.13 2.22
N PRO A 74 21.09 14.88 3.13
CA PRO A 74 20.40 15.86 3.93
C PRO A 74 19.82 16.98 3.04
N PRO A 75 18.68 17.58 3.43
CA PRO A 75 18.07 18.64 2.64
C PRO A 75 19.01 19.83 2.48
N GLY A 76 19.36 20.14 1.23
CA GLY A 76 20.38 21.14 0.85
C GLY A 76 19.88 22.59 0.86
N ASN A 77 19.01 22.96 1.79
CA ASN A 77 18.25 24.22 1.76
C ASN A 77 18.92 25.35 2.57
N TYR A 78 20.26 25.45 2.54
CA TYR A 78 21.04 26.40 3.35
C TYR A 78 21.07 27.83 2.80
#